data_AF-A0A7W1QY26-F1
#
_entry.id   AF-A0A7W1QY26-F1
#
_cell.length_a   1.000
_cell.length_b   1.000
_cell.length_c   1.000
_cell.angle_alpha   90.00
_cell.angle_beta   90.00
_cell.angle_gamma   90.00
#
_symmetry.space_group_name_H-M   'P 1'
#
loop_
_entity.id
_entity.type
_entity.pdbx_description
1 polymer ?
#
loop_
_entity_poly.entity_id
_entity_poly.type
_entity_poly.pdbx_seq_one_letter_code
_entity_poly.pdbx_strand_id
1 'polypeptide(L)' 'MLTAEGIYKDGKIELLETVSEVKQSKVLITFLESSDVNLRTLGISKEEASQLREKFATFEDWN' A
#
# COMPACT_ATOMS: atom_id res chain seq x y z
N MET A 1 3.34 5.16 -17.29
CA MET A 1 4.13 4.31 -16.37
C MET A 1 3.13 3.42 -15.67
N LEU A 2 3.31 2.10 -15.74
CA LEU A 2 2.42 1.13 -15.09
C LEU A 2 3.09 0.68 -13.80
N THR A 3 2.38 0.79 -12.69
CA THR A 3 2.81 0.28 -11.38
C THR A 3 1.86 -0.84 -11.02
N ALA A 4 2.41 -1.99 -10.63
CA ALA A 4 1.64 -3.13 -10.16
C ALA A 4 2.18 -3.55 -8.81
N GLU A 5 1.29 -3.92 -7.89
CA GLU A 5 1.66 -4.36 -6.55
C GLU A 5 1.75 -5.89 -6.47
N GLY A 6 2.58 -6.37 -5.55
CA GLY A 6 2.80 -7.79 -5.34
C GLY A 6 3.43 -8.09 -3.99
N ILE A 7 3.29 -9.34 -3.56
CA ILE A 7 3.89 -9.85 -2.34
C ILE A 7 5.21 -10.54 -2.72
N TYR A 8 6.32 -10.11 -2.11
CA TYR A 8 7.57 -10.85 -2.23
C TYR A 8 7.59 -12.03 -1.26
N LYS A 9 7.74 -13.23 -1.80
CA LYS A 9 7.77 -14.48 -1.05
C LYS A 9 8.71 -15.48 -1.73
N ASP A 10 9.64 -16.03 -0.96
CA ASP A 10 10.56 -17.10 -1.40
C ASP A 10 11.30 -16.78 -2.72
N GLY A 11 11.76 -15.53 -2.87
CA GLY A 11 12.49 -15.10 -4.07
C GLY A 11 11.60 -14.73 -5.27
N LYS A 12 10.28 -14.74 -5.12
CA LYS A 12 9.31 -14.44 -6.18
C LYS A 12 8.40 -13.29 -5.77
N ILE A 13 7.89 -12.56 -6.77
CA ILE A 13 6.83 -11.57 -6.57
C ILE A 13 5.52 -12.19 -7.07
N GLU A 14 4.57 -12.36 -6.16
CA GLU A 14 3.19 -12.74 -6.48
C GLU A 14 2.40 -11.46 -6.70
N LEU A 15 2.06 -11.14 -7.96
CA LEU A 15 1.29 -9.94 -8.29
C LEU A 15 -0.13 -10.05 -7.71
N LEU A 16 -0.62 -8.95 -7.14
CA LEU A 16 -1.98 -8.85 -6.61
C LEU A 16 -3.03 -8.69 -7.71
N GLU A 17 -2.61 -8.28 -8.89
CA GLU A 17 -3.45 -8.10 -10.08
C GLU A 17 -2.78 -8.65 -11.34
N THR A 18 -3.59 -8.92 -12.36
CA THR A 18 -3.09 -9.37 -13.66
C THR A 18 -2.71 -8.16 -14.52
N VAL A 19 -1.43 -8.08 -14.88
CA VAL A 19 -0.91 -7.06 -15.79
C VAL A 19 -1.01 -7.55 -17.24
N SER A 20 -2.15 -7.36 -17.89
CA SER A 20 -2.43 -7.90 -19.24
C SER A 20 -1.83 -7.10 -20.39
N GLU A 21 -1.48 -5.84 -20.15
CA GLU A 21 -1.04 -4.88 -21.17
C GLU A 21 0.45 -5.01 -21.53
N VAL A 22 1.22 -5.76 -20.71
CA VAL A 22 2.67 -5.88 -20.86
C VAL A 22 3.06 -7.34 -21.10
N LYS A 23 3.55 -7.65 -22.31
CA LYS A 23 4.04 -9.00 -22.64
C LYS A 23 5.41 -9.30 -22.03
N GLN A 24 6.33 -8.34 -22.10
CA GLN A 24 7.68 -8.43 -21.55
C GLN A 24 8.26 -7.02 -21.38
N SER A 25 8.87 -6.73 -20.23
CA SER A 25 9.56 -5.47 -19.97
C SER A 25 10.64 -5.65 -18.89
N LYS A 26 11.57 -4.69 -18.78
CA LYS A 26 12.41 -4.55 -17.59
C LYS A 26 11.57 -4.00 -16.44
N VAL A 27 11.85 -4.47 -15.22
CA VAL A 27 11.14 -4.06 -14.01
C VAL A 27 12.09 -3.47 -12.98
N LEU A 28 11.58 -2.53 -12.18
CA LEU A 28 12.22 -2.04 -10.97
C LEU A 28 11.42 -2.56 -9.78
N ILE A 29 12.11 -3.07 -8.78
CA ILE A 29 11.48 -3.63 -7.58
C ILE A 29 11.91 -2.76 -6.39
N THR A 30 10.91 -2.22 -5.69
CA THR A 30 11.10 -1.51 -4.42
C THR A 30 10.43 -2.32 -3.33
N PHE A 31 11.19 -2.73 -2.33
CA PHE A 31 10.64 -3.42 -1.17
C PHE A 31 10.10 -2.37 -0.20
N LEU A 32 8.79 -2.42 0.05
CA LEU A 32 8.15 -1.60 1.07
C LEU A 32 8.30 -2.32 2.40
N GLU A 33 8.92 -1.67 3.38
CA GLU A 33 8.85 -2.15 4.76
C GLU A 33 7.43 -1.96 5.28
N SER A 34 6.86 -2.98 5.90
CA SER A 34 5.60 -2.84 6.61
C SER A 34 5.82 -1.89 7.78
N SER A 35 5.54 -0.61 7.59
CA SER A 35 5.46 0.35 8.68
C SER A 35 4.11 0.16 9.36
N ASP A 36 3.99 -0.93 10.14
CA ASP A 36 2.91 -1.04 11.11
C ASP A 36 3.16 0.05 12.16
N VAL A 37 2.57 1.22 11.91
CA VAL A 37 2.65 2.34 12.85
C VAL A 37 1.78 1.97 14.03
N ASN A 38 2.43 1.73 15.18
CA ASN A 38 1.71 1.50 16.43
C ASN A 38 1.12 2.83 16.91
N LEU A 39 -0.11 3.12 16.47
CA LEU A 39 -0.84 4.34 16.80
C LEU A 39 -0.94 4.57 18.32
N ARG A 40 -1.01 3.50 19.11
CA ARG A 40 -1.03 3.60 20.58
C ARG A 40 0.28 4.16 21.14
N THR A 41 1.44 3.82 20.56
CA THR A 41 2.73 4.43 20.96
C THR A 41 2.82 5.93 20.63
N LEU A 42 1.97 6.39 19.71
CA LEU A 42 1.82 7.80 19.35
C LEU A 42 0.71 8.50 20.14
N GLY A 43 0.14 7.84 21.16
CA GLY A 43 -0.93 8.39 21.99
C GLY A 43 -2.31 8.36 21.34
N ILE A 44 -2.46 7.71 20.18
CA ILE A 44 -3.72 7.66 19.43
C ILE A 44 -4.47 6.39 19.83
N SER A 45 -5.65 6.57 20.43
CA SER A 45 -6.58 5.50 20.76
C SER A 45 -7.24 4.90 19.52
N LYS A 46 -7.89 3.75 19.67
CA LYS A 46 -8.60 3.09 18.57
C LYS A 46 -9.79 3.96 18.11
N GLU A 47 -10.44 4.62 19.06
CA GLU A 47 -11.55 5.53 18.84
C GLU A 47 -11.11 6.76 18.04
N GLU A 48 -10.00 7.39 18.43
CA GLU A 48 -9.41 8.51 17.68
C GLU A 48 -8.95 8.08 16.28
N ALA A 49 -8.33 6.90 16.15
CA ALA A 49 -7.94 6.36 14.85
C ALA A 49 -9.15 6.12 13.94
N SER A 50 -10.26 5.62 14.48
CA SER A 50 -11.51 5.41 13.73
C SER A 50 -12.07 6.74 13.23
N GLN A 51 -12.13 7.75 14.10
CA GLN A 51 -12.60 9.08 13.74
C GLN A 51 -11.70 9.75 12.68
N LEU A 52 -10.38 9.57 12.77
CA LEU A 52 -9.46 10.04 11.74
C LEU A 52 -9.74 9.32 10.41
N ARG A 53 -9.83 7.99 10.41
CA ARG A 53 -10.13 7.22 9.19
C ARG A 53 -11.44 7.66 8.54
N GLU A 54 -12.49 7.89 9.32
CA GLU A 54 -13.78 8.41 8.79
C GLU A 54 -13.63 9.81 8.21
N LYS A 55 -12.93 10.72 8.90
CA LYS A 55 -12.67 12.08 8.41
C LYS A 55 -11.85 12.11 7.12
N PHE A 56 -10.92 11.17 6.97
CA PHE A 56 -10.04 11.06 5.80
C PHE A 56 -10.56 10.07 4.73
N ALA A 57 -11.66 9.36 4.98
CA ALA A 57 -12.27 8.43 4.00
C ALA A 57 -12.89 9.17 2.81
N THR A 58 -13.31 10.42 3.00
CA THR A 58 -13.89 11.29 1.97
C THR A 58 -12.89 12.31 1.43
N PHE A 59 -11.60 11.99 1.43
CA PHE A 59 -10.62 12.83 0.75
C PHE A 59 -10.76 12.65 -0.78
N GLU A 60 -11.75 13.33 -1.35
CA GLU A 60 -11.79 13.60 -2.79
C GLU A 60 -10.65 14.57 -3.12
N ASP A 61 -9.66 14.02 -3.84
CA ASP A 61 -8.78 14.71 -4.77
C ASP A 61 -7.81 15.77 -4.18
N TRP A 62 -6.62 15.32 -3.78
CA TRP A 62 -5.44 16.17 -3.80
C TRP A 62 -4.91 16.23 -5.25
N ASN A 63 -5.34 17.26 -6.00
CA ASN A 63 -4.71 17.67 -7.26
C ASN A 63 -3.25 18.11 -7.05
#